data_AF-A0A7K2CPS3-F1
#
_entry.id   AF-A0A7K2CPS3-F1
#
_cell.length_a   1.000
_cell.length_b   1.000
_cell.length_c   1.000
_cell.angle_alpha   90.00
_cell.angle_beta   90.00
_cell.angle_gamma   90.00
#
_symmetry.space_group_name_H-M   'P 1'
#
loop_
_entity.id
_entity.type
_entity.pdbx_description
1 polymer ?
#
loop_
_entity_poly.entity_id
_entity_poly.type
_entity_poly.pdbx_seq_one_letter_code
_entity_poly.pdbx_strand_id
1 'polypeptide(L)'
;VVPRAEIDHWLDLPPELAAHLMVVAHTVGTAQMAAFQSPRVGLVIAGHEVPHAHLHVIPMFDIGDLSFTNAKASVPPEELAAAAELLRSHLPQG
;
A
#
# COMPACT_ATOMS: atom_id res chain seq x y z
N VAL A 1 -3.99 0.04 -0.33
CA VAL A 1 -5.05 0.91 -0.89
C VAL A 1 -6.21 0.03 -1.31
N VAL A 2 -7.43 0.31 -0.87
CA VAL A 2 -8.60 -0.56 -1.02
C VAL A 2 -9.79 0.30 -1.49
N PRO A 3 -10.55 -0.10 -2.53
CA PRO A 3 -11.77 0.58 -2.91
C PRO A 3 -12.83 0.41 -1.83
N ARG A 4 -13.67 1.43 -1.62
CA ARG A 4 -14.83 1.31 -0.73
C ARG A 4 -15.89 0.34 -1.25
N ALA A 5 -16.02 0.24 -2.57
CA ALA A 5 -16.86 -0.79 -3.19
C ALA A 5 -16.23 -2.16 -2.95
N GLU A 6 -17.03 -3.11 -2.47
CA GLU A 6 -16.65 -4.50 -2.26
C GLU A 6 -16.64 -5.21 -3.62
N ILE A 7 -15.47 -5.21 -4.27
CA ILE A 7 -15.22 -5.89 -5.54
C ILE A 7 -14.02 -6.81 -5.30
N ASP A 8 -14.19 -8.10 -5.51
CA ASP A 8 -13.16 -9.11 -5.19
C ASP A 8 -11.95 -9.00 -6.12
N HIS A 9 -12.09 -9.36 -7.40
CA HIS A 9 -10.96 -9.40 -8.31
C HIS A 9 -10.66 -8.02 -8.89
N TRP A 10 -9.39 -7.65 -8.97
CA TRP A 10 -8.97 -6.37 -9.53
C TRP A 10 -9.35 -6.17 -11.01
N LEU A 11 -9.64 -7.25 -11.74
CA LEU A 11 -10.05 -7.21 -13.14
C LEU A 11 -11.54 -6.86 -13.30
N ASP A 12 -12.31 -7.02 -12.22
CA ASP A 12 -13.74 -6.68 -12.19
C ASP A 12 -13.96 -5.21 -11.79
N LEU A 13 -12.88 -4.48 -11.46
CA LEU A 13 -12.96 -3.06 -11.19
C LEU A 13 -13.34 -2.30 -12.47
N PRO A 14 -14.31 -1.36 -12.41
CA PRO A 14 -14.52 -0.40 -13.47
C PRO A 14 -13.20 0.33 -13.81
N PRO A 15 -12.87 0.57 -15.08
CA PRO A 15 -11.60 1.18 -15.48
C PRO A 15 -11.27 2.49 -14.75
N GLU A 16 -12.28 3.33 -14.52
CA GLU A 16 -12.15 4.61 -13.82
C GLU A 16 -11.82 4.40 -12.33
N LEU A 17 -12.39 3.37 -11.70
CA LEU A 17 -12.08 3.01 -10.32
C LEU A 17 -10.67 2.46 -10.21
N ALA A 18 -10.26 1.57 -11.13
CA ALA A 18 -8.90 1.05 -11.18
C ALA A 18 -7.88 2.19 -11.35
N ALA A 19 -8.15 3.14 -12.25
CA ALA A 19 -7.32 4.33 -12.43
C ALA A 19 -7.26 5.19 -11.16
N HIS A 20 -8.39 5.42 -10.49
CA HIS A 20 -8.43 6.17 -9.23
C HIS A 20 -7.61 5.49 -8.12
N LEU A 21 -7.68 4.16 -7.99
CA LEU A 21 -6.85 3.42 -7.04
C LEU A 21 -5.36 3.59 -7.34
N MET A 22 -4.96 3.63 -8.61
CA MET A 22 -3.57 3.90 -8.99
C MET A 22 -3.13 5.32 -8.62
N VAL A 23 -4.00 6.34 -8.77
CA VAL A 23 -3.71 7.71 -8.31
C VAL A 23 -3.50 7.74 -6.80
N VAL A 24 -4.38 7.09 -6.03
CA VAL A 24 -4.26 7.02 -4.57
C VAL A 24 -3.00 6.25 -4.16
N ALA A 25 -2.70 5.13 -4.82
CA ALA A 25 -1.48 4.35 -4.56
C ALA A 25 -0.21 5.16 -4.87
N HIS A 26 -0.22 5.96 -5.93
CA HIS A 26 0.88 6.88 -6.23
C HIS A 26 1.07 7.90 -5.11
N THR A 27 0.00 8.55 -4.64
CA THR A 27 0.05 9.49 -3.50
C THR A 27 0.61 8.84 -2.24
N VAL A 28 0.10 7.67 -1.87
CA VAL A 28 0.57 6.92 -0.69
C VAL A 28 2.04 6.52 -0.86
N GLY A 29 2.43 6.03 -2.04
CA GLY A 29 3.80 5.63 -2.32
C GLY A 29 4.78 6.80 -2.25
N THR A 30 4.44 7.97 -2.81
CA THR A 30 5.26 9.17 -2.66
C THR A 30 5.47 9.55 -1.20
N ALA A 31 4.41 9.51 -0.38
CA ALA A 31 4.50 9.78 1.05
C ALA A 31 5.34 8.73 1.78
N GLN A 32 5.18 7.44 1.48
CA GLN A 32 5.99 6.36 2.05
C GLN A 32 7.48 6.51 1.72
N MET A 33 7.82 6.86 0.47
CA MET A 33 9.21 7.05 0.05
C MET A 33 9.89 8.16 0.86
N ALA A 34 9.19 9.28 1.10
CA ALA A 34 9.68 10.36 1.93
C ALA A 34 9.69 10.01 3.43
N ALA A 35 8.63 9.40 3.96
CA ALA A 35 8.52 9.05 5.37
C ALA A 35 9.60 8.05 5.80
N PHE A 36 9.86 7.03 4.99
CA PHE A 36 10.73 5.91 5.35
C PHE A 36 12.11 5.95 4.67
N GLN A 37 12.39 7.00 3.88
CA GLN A 37 13.65 7.18 3.17
C GLN A 37 14.03 5.97 2.30
N SER A 38 13.02 5.28 1.75
CA SER A 38 13.26 4.13 0.88
C SER A 38 13.71 4.58 -0.50
N PRO A 39 14.67 3.87 -1.15
CA PRO A 39 15.14 4.23 -2.49
C PRO A 39 14.07 3.99 -3.56
N ARG A 40 13.11 3.11 -3.31
CA ARG A 40 12.00 2.77 -4.21
C ARG A 40 10.72 2.45 -3.43
N VAL A 41 9.62 2.38 -4.17
CA VAL A 41 8.33 1.88 -3.70
C VAL A 41 7.81 0.87 -4.70
N GLY A 42 7.46 -0.31 -4.23
CA GLY A 42 6.85 -1.36 -5.03
C GLY A 42 5.33 -1.39 -4.91
N LEU A 43 4.68 -1.98 -5.91
CA LEU A 43 3.24 -2.18 -5.98
C LEU A 43 2.95 -3.64 -6.29
N VAL A 44 2.06 -4.27 -5.51
CA VAL A 44 1.61 -5.66 -5.74
C VAL A 44 0.09 -5.72 -5.65
N ILE A 45 -0.53 -6.47 -6.58
CA ILE A 45 -1.92 -6.91 -6.53
C ILE A 45 -1.88 -8.43 -6.57
N ALA A 46 -2.20 -9.09 -5.45
CA ALA A 46 -2.11 -10.54 -5.31
C ALA A 46 -3.49 -11.21 -5.35
N GLY A 47 -4.38 -10.86 -4.41
CA GLY A 47 -5.78 -11.32 -4.39
C GLY A 47 -6.01 -12.77 -3.94
N HIS A 48 -5.03 -13.45 -3.34
CA HIS A 48 -5.17 -14.86 -2.93
C HIS A 48 -5.74 -15.04 -1.51
N GLU A 49 -5.63 -14.04 -0.64
CA GLU A 49 -5.91 -14.18 0.80
C GLU A 49 -7.25 -13.56 1.21
N VAL A 50 -7.61 -12.41 0.62
CA VAL A 50 -8.81 -11.63 0.98
C VAL A 50 -9.60 -11.34 -0.30
N PRO A 51 -10.89 -11.74 -0.38
CA PRO A 51 -11.70 -11.58 -1.58
C PRO A 51 -12.25 -10.15 -1.74
N HIS A 52 -11.36 -9.17 -1.70
CA HIS A 52 -11.65 -7.74 -1.90
C HIS A 52 -10.41 -7.08 -2.49
N ALA A 53 -10.51 -6.52 -3.69
CA ALA A 53 -9.40 -5.93 -4.43
C ALA A 53 -8.61 -4.95 -3.57
N HIS A 54 -7.31 -5.18 -3.45
CA HIS A 54 -6.42 -4.30 -2.69
C HIS A 54 -5.06 -4.23 -3.35
N LEU A 55 -4.49 -3.02 -3.31
CA LEU A 55 -3.14 -2.72 -3.78
C LEU A 55 -2.22 -2.62 -2.57
N HIS A 56 -1.18 -3.45 -2.53
CA HIS A 56 -0.07 -3.31 -1.60
C HIS A 56 0.88 -2.24 -2.12
N VAL A 57 1.18 -1.22 -1.30
CA VAL A 57 2.16 -0.17 -1.61
C VAL A 57 3.27 -0.29 -0.57
N ILE A 58 4.47 -0.64 -1.02
CA ILE A 58 5.54 -1.17 -0.16
C ILE A 58 6.81 -0.32 -0.35
N PRO A 59 7.24 0.47 0.65
CA PRO A 59 8.58 1.06 0.62
C PRO A 59 9.62 -0.07 0.62
N MET A 60 10.57 -0.04 -0.31
CA MET A 60 11.50 -1.16 -0.54
C MET A 60 12.95 -0.68 -0.61
N PHE A 61 13.85 -1.45 -0.01
CA PHE A 61 15.31 -1.28 -0.08
C PHE A 61 15.94 -2.31 -1.02
N ASP A 62 15.32 -3.48 -1.18
CA ASP A 62 15.68 -4.47 -2.19
C ASP A 62 14.44 -5.22 -2.74
N ILE A 63 14.64 -6.07 -3.75
CA ILE A 63 13.54 -6.77 -4.42
C ILE A 63 12.84 -7.81 -3.52
N GLY A 64 13.54 -8.32 -2.50
CA GLY A 64 13.02 -9.27 -1.52
C GLY A 64 11.92 -8.70 -0.63
N ASP A 65 11.83 -7.38 -0.48
CA ASP A 65 10.75 -6.71 0.25
C ASP A 65 9.37 -6.94 -0.38
N LEU A 66 9.29 -7.37 -1.64
CA LEU A 66 8.03 -7.72 -2.30
C LEU A 66 7.56 -9.16 -2.01
N SER A 67 8.36 -9.95 -1.30
CA SER A 67 7.97 -11.31 -0.93
C SER A 67 7.13 -11.32 0.35
N PHE A 68 5.91 -11.83 0.26
CA PHE A 68 5.02 -12.01 1.42
C PHE A 68 5.60 -12.97 2.48
N THR A 69 6.56 -13.83 2.12
CA THR A 69 7.28 -14.68 3.09
C THR A 69 8.06 -13.87 4.13
N ASN A 70 8.39 -12.62 3.82
CA ASN A 70 9.15 -11.73 4.70
C ASN A 70 8.25 -10.84 5.56
N ALA A 71 6.91 -10.95 5.41
CA ALA A 71 5.96 -10.18 6.19
C ALA A 71 6.11 -10.52 7.68
N LYS A 72 6.23 -9.47 8.53
CA LYS A 72 6.23 -9.64 9.98
C LYS A 72 4.88 -10.23 10.42
N ALA A 73 4.90 -11.39 11.07
CA ALA A 73 3.67 -12.01 11.61
C ALA A 73 3.00 -11.17 12.71
N SER A 74 3.77 -10.34 13.41
CA SER A 74 3.28 -9.38 14.39
C SER A 74 4.17 -8.15 14.43
N VAL A 75 3.57 -6.99 14.65
CA VAL A 75 4.25 -5.71 14.89
C VAL A 75 3.72 -5.13 16.20
N PRO A 76 4.57 -4.64 17.12
CA PRO A 76 4.10 -3.97 18.33
C PRO A 76 3.16 -2.80 17.99
N PRO A 77 2.03 -2.63 18.70
CA PRO A 77 1.06 -1.57 18.39
C PRO A 77 1.67 -0.16 18.35
N GLU A 78 2.63 0.13 19.23
CA GLU A 78 3.34 1.39 19.30
C GLU A 78 4.25 1.65 18.08
N GLU A 79 4.91 0.62 17.55
CA GLU A 79 5.70 0.71 16.32
C GLU A 79 4.79 1.01 15.13
N LEU A 80 3.66 0.30 15.04
CA LEU A 80 2.68 0.50 13.97
C LEU A 80 2.04 1.90 14.04
N ALA A 81 1.69 2.37 15.24
CA ALA A 81 1.12 3.71 15.44
C ALA A 81 2.11 4.82 15.07
N ALA A 82 3.38 4.69 15.46
CA ALA A 82 4.42 5.64 15.10
C ALA A 82 4.64 5.69 13.58
N ALA A 83 4.67 4.54 12.90
CA ALA A 83 4.78 4.48 11.45
C ALA A 83 3.57 5.13 10.75
N ALA A 84 2.36 4.91 11.27
CA ALA A 84 1.15 5.51 10.75
C ALA A 84 1.14 7.04 10.89
N GLU A 85 1.59 7.58 12.03
CA GLU A 85 1.69 9.03 12.25
C GLU A 85 2.75 9.66 11.35
N LEU A 86 3.91 9.01 11.22
CA LEU A 86 4.97 9.45 10.32
C LEU A 86 4.50 9.48 8.87
N LEU A 87 3.78 8.45 8.42
CA LEU A 87 3.22 8.44 7.06
C LEU A 87 2.18 9.57 6.88
N ARG A 88 1.32 9.78 7.88
CA ARG A 88 0.29 10.82 7.86
C ARG A 88 0.88 12.22 7.70
N SER A 89 2.00 12.51 8.35
CA SER A 89 2.67 13.83 8.23
C SER A 89 3.26 14.10 6.83
N HIS A 90 3.43 13.07 6.00
CA HIS A 90 3.95 13.15 4.64
C HIS A 90 2.87 13.02 3.55
N LEU A 91 1.62 12.75 3.93
CA LEU A 91 0.50 12.76 2.97
C LEU A 91 0.16 14.21 2.59
N PRO A 92 -0.33 14.44 1.35
CA PRO A 92 -0.83 15.75 0.96
C PRO A 92 -1.93 16.19 1.93
N GLN A 93 -1.81 17.42 2.42
CA GLN A 93 -2.88 18.06 3.18
C GLN A 93 -3.96 18.47 2.18
N GLY A 94 -5.20 18.05 2.45
CA GLY A 94 -6.38 18.47 1.69
C GLY A 94 -6.86 19.85 2.08
#